data_AF-A0A842L0G5-F1
#
_entry.id   AF-A0A842L0G5-F1
#
_cell.length_a   1.000
_cell.length_b   1.000
_cell.length_c   1.000
_cell.angle_alpha   90.00
_cell.angle_beta   90.00
_cell.angle_gamma   90.00
#
_symmetry.space_group_name_H-M   'P 1'
#
loop_
_entity.id
_entity.type
_entity.pdbx_description
1 polymer ?
#
loop_
_entity_poly.entity_id
_entity_poly.type
_entity_poly.pdbx_seq_one_letter_code
_entity_poly.pdbx_strand_id
1 'polypeptide(L)'
;ILAVLMIVVGFIGELGTHPYFIWLYQYPLIALDTTIYSLLAFYIVSAAFRAFKVRSVEALILVIAGIFVMLMNAPVGAAIWSGFPVIGNWIMTVPNTSGFRGFIIGAAIGAIAIGLRVLLGKEKGVLGRS
;
A
#
# COMPACT_ATOMS: atom_id res chain seq x y z
N ILE A 1 10.19 -18.63 -3.93
CA ILE A 1 11.51 -19.15 -4.35
C ILE A 1 12.65 -18.26 -3.87
N LEU A 2 12.72 -16.97 -4.26
CA LEU A 2 13.75 -16.03 -3.76
C LEU A 2 13.82 -15.95 -2.22
N ALA A 3 12.67 -15.87 -1.54
CA ALA A 3 12.62 -15.88 -0.08
C ALA A 3 13.19 -17.18 0.53
N VAL A 4 12.94 -18.34 -0.10
CA VAL A 4 13.47 -19.63 0.35
C VAL A 4 14.98 -19.69 0.16
N LEU A 5 15.49 -19.20 -0.97
CA LEU A 5 16.92 -19.10 -1.23
C LEU A 5 17.63 -18.18 -0.22
N MET A 6 17.02 -17.06 0.14
CA MET A 6 17.56 -16.17 1.17
C MET A 6 17.58 -16.79 2.56
N ILE A 7 16.53 -17.53 2.91
CA ILE A 7 16.46 -18.25 4.18
C ILE A 7 17.58 -19.31 4.23
N VAL A 8 17.73 -20.11 3.17
CA VAL A 8 18.79 -21.14 3.09
C VAL A 8 20.19 -20.53 3.13
N VAL A 9 20.44 -19.44 2.39
CA VAL A 9 21.74 -18.74 2.41
C VAL A 9 21.99 -18.09 3.77
N GLY A 10 20.95 -17.60 4.45
CA GLY A 10 21.04 -17.06 5.81
C GLY A 10 21.26 -18.11 6.90
N PHE A 11 20.97 -19.38 6.65
CA PHE A 11 21.34 -20.49 7.55
C PHE A 11 22.78 -20.98 7.33
N ILE A 12 23.38 -20.71 6.17
CA ILE A 12 24.74 -21.15 5.83
C ILE A 12 25.80 -20.08 6.19
N GLY A 13 25.43 -18.80 6.23
CA GLY A 13 26.32 -17.69 6.56
C GLY A 13 25.77 -16.77 7.65
N GLU A 14 26.60 -15.84 8.14
CA GLU A 14 26.14 -14.80 9.07
C GLU A 14 25.04 -13.95 8.40
N LEU A 15 23.92 -13.79 9.10
CA LEU A 15 22.75 -13.05 8.66
C LEU A 15 23.13 -11.59 8.36
N GLY A 16 22.99 -11.18 7.11
CA GLY A 16 23.18 -9.79 6.67
C GLY A 16 24.59 -9.40 6.20
N THR A 17 25.61 -10.20 6.49
CA THR A 17 27.01 -9.91 6.09
C THR A 17 27.54 -10.83 4.99
N HIS A 18 26.89 -11.97 4.72
CA HIS A 18 27.36 -12.92 3.72
C HIS A 18 27.25 -12.35 2.27
N PRO A 19 28.32 -12.41 1.44
CA PRO A 19 28.32 -11.86 0.07
C PRO A 19 27.17 -12.38 -0.82
N TYR A 20 26.88 -13.69 -0.79
CA TYR A 20 25.74 -14.26 -1.53
C TYR A 20 24.37 -13.75 -1.05
N PHE A 21 24.22 -13.43 0.23
CA PHE A 21 22.98 -12.86 0.77
C PHE A 21 22.78 -11.42 0.27
N ILE A 22 23.83 -10.60 0.33
CA ILE A 22 23.80 -9.21 -0.17
C ILE A 22 23.51 -9.19 -1.68
N TRP A 23 24.13 -10.10 -2.45
CA TRP A 23 23.88 -10.21 -3.88
C TRP A 23 22.41 -10.58 -4.19
N LEU A 24 21.88 -11.61 -3.51
CA LEU A 24 20.46 -11.98 -3.66
C LEU A 24 19.52 -10.85 -3.21
N TYR A 25 19.94 -9.99 -2.29
CA TYR A 25 19.13 -8.86 -1.84
C TYR A 25 19.16 -7.71 -2.85
N GLN A 26 20.34 -7.25 -3.23
CA GLN A 26 20.48 -6.04 -4.05
C GLN A 26 19.99 -6.20 -5.48
N TYR A 27 20.17 -7.36 -6.10
CA TYR A 27 19.87 -7.52 -7.52
C TYR A 27 18.43 -7.98 -7.77
N PRO A 28 18.00 -9.20 -7.38
CA PRO A 28 16.66 -9.63 -7.70
C PRO A 28 15.60 -9.03 -6.77
N LEU A 29 15.84 -8.93 -5.47
CA LEU A 29 14.80 -8.53 -4.51
C LEU A 29 14.48 -7.02 -4.60
N ILE A 30 15.49 -6.15 -4.51
CA ILE A 30 15.28 -4.70 -4.67
C ILE A 30 14.74 -4.35 -6.07
N ALA A 31 15.20 -5.01 -7.14
CA ALA A 31 14.67 -4.74 -8.49
C ALA A 31 13.19 -5.12 -8.60
N LEU A 32 12.78 -6.27 -8.06
CA LEU A 32 11.37 -6.67 -8.01
C LEU A 32 10.53 -5.65 -7.22
N ASP A 33 10.98 -5.25 -6.03
CA ASP A 33 10.25 -4.28 -5.22
C ASP A 33 10.10 -2.93 -5.94
N THR A 34 11.18 -2.42 -6.56
CA THR A 34 11.14 -1.16 -7.31
C THR A 34 10.23 -1.23 -8.54
N THR A 35 10.14 -2.36 -9.24
CA THR A 35 9.18 -2.52 -10.34
C THR A 35 7.74 -2.48 -9.84
N ILE A 36 7.44 -3.12 -8.70
CA ILE A 36 6.12 -3.08 -8.07
C ILE A 36 5.77 -1.65 -7.65
N TYR A 37 6.68 -0.95 -6.95
CA TYR A 37 6.44 0.44 -6.55
C TYR A 37 6.27 1.38 -7.74
N SER A 38 7.01 1.17 -8.82
CA SER A 38 6.87 1.95 -10.05
C SER A 38 5.48 1.75 -10.67
N LEU A 39 5.03 0.50 -10.81
CA LEU A 39 3.68 0.18 -11.28
C LEU A 39 2.61 0.78 -10.37
N LEU A 40 2.75 0.61 -9.05
CA LEU A 40 1.83 1.18 -8.07
C LEU A 40 1.74 2.70 -8.18
N ALA A 41 2.86 3.39 -8.36
CA ALA A 41 2.86 4.84 -8.55
C ALA A 41 2.01 5.23 -9.78
N PHE A 42 2.20 4.57 -10.93
CA PHE A 42 1.37 4.81 -12.12
C PHE A 42 -0.12 4.51 -11.88
N TYR A 43 -0.44 3.40 -11.20
CA TYR A 43 -1.83 3.05 -10.88
C TYR A 43 -2.49 4.04 -9.91
N ILE A 44 -1.77 4.46 -8.87
CA ILE A 44 -2.26 5.45 -7.90
C ILE A 44 -2.52 6.78 -8.60
N VAL A 45 -1.59 7.25 -9.45
CA VAL A 45 -1.78 8.49 -10.22
C VAL A 45 -2.97 8.38 -11.17
N SER A 46 -3.12 7.25 -11.88
CA SER A 46 -4.26 7.02 -12.77
C SER A 46 -5.60 6.95 -12.01
N ALA A 47 -5.63 6.31 -10.84
CA ALA A 47 -6.79 6.28 -9.97
C ALA A 47 -7.12 7.67 -9.40
N ALA A 48 -6.11 8.39 -8.93
CA ALA A 48 -6.24 9.75 -8.42
C ALA A 48 -6.78 10.71 -9.48
N PHE A 49 -6.28 10.63 -10.71
CA PHE A 49 -6.79 11.44 -11.83
C PHE A 49 -8.29 11.18 -12.09
N ARG A 50 -8.74 9.93 -11.97
CA ARG A 50 -10.17 9.58 -12.08
C ARG A 50 -10.99 10.03 -10.87
N ALA A 51 -10.42 9.94 -9.67
CA ALA A 51 -11.08 10.27 -8.41
C ALA A 51 -11.18 11.78 -8.14
N PHE A 52 -10.21 12.58 -8.59
CA PHE A 52 -10.18 14.04 -8.43
C PHE A 52 -11.07 14.80 -9.42
N LYS A 53 -11.80 14.10 -10.31
CA LYS A 53 -12.83 14.74 -11.12
C LYS A 53 -14.02 15.08 -10.21
N VAL A 54 -14.09 16.33 -9.78
CA VAL A 54 -15.17 16.85 -8.92
C VAL A 54 -16.50 16.72 -9.66
N ARG A 55 -17.33 15.79 -9.21
CA ARG A 55 -18.68 15.54 -9.75
C ARG A 55 -19.77 15.65 -8.68
N SER A 56 -19.39 15.84 -7.42
CA SER A 56 -20.30 15.95 -6.29
C SER A 56 -19.66 16.77 -5.15
N VAL A 57 -20.48 17.15 -4.17
CA VAL A 57 -20.03 17.91 -2.99
C VAL A 57 -19.09 17.06 -2.13
N GLU A 58 -19.33 15.75 -2.06
CA GLU A 58 -18.46 14.81 -1.34
C GLU A 58 -17.08 14.70 -2.00
N ALA A 59 -17.02 14.67 -3.34
CA ALA A 59 -15.77 14.66 -4.08
C ALA A 59 -14.97 15.97 -3.89
N LEU A 60 -15.66 17.10 -3.75
CA LEU A 60 -15.03 18.39 -3.43
C LEU A 60 -14.35 18.35 -2.07
N ILE A 61 -15.04 17.84 -1.04
CA ILE A 61 -14.50 17.69 0.31
C ILE A 61 -13.24 16.80 0.29
N LEU A 62 -13.28 15.71 -0.47
CA LEU A 62 -12.12 14.82 -0.65
C LEU A 62 -10.93 15.52 -1.32
N VAL A 63 -11.17 16.33 -2.37
CA VAL A 63 -10.12 17.09 -3.04
C VAL A 63 -9.48 18.11 -2.08
N ILE A 64 -10.30 18.85 -1.33
CA ILE A 64 -9.81 19.83 -0.35
C ILE A 64 -8.98 19.13 0.73
N ALA A 65 -9.47 18.02 1.29
CA ALA A 65 -8.71 17.22 2.26
C ALA A 65 -7.38 16.71 1.67
N GLY A 66 -7.39 16.28 0.41
CA GLY A 66 -6.18 15.86 -0.32
C GLY A 66 -5.14 16.98 -0.44
N ILE A 67 -5.56 18.21 -0.73
CA ILE A 67 -4.66 19.38 -0.79
C ILE A 67 -3.97 19.61 0.55
N PHE A 68 -4.72 19.59 1.66
CA PHE A 68 -4.14 19.75 3.00
C PHE A 68 -3.12 18.66 3.33
N VAL A 69 -3.40 17.41 2.96
CA VAL A 69 -2.50 16.27 3.21
C VAL A 69 -1.25 16.32 2.32
N MET A 70 -1.38 16.76 1.07
CA MET A 70 -0.22 16.98 0.20
C MET A 70 0.68 18.09 0.72
N LEU A 71 0.10 19.21 1.18
CA LEU A 71 0.83 20.33 1.77
C LEU A 71 1.49 19.96 3.11
N MET A 72 0.89 19.07 3.90
CA MET A 72 1.50 18.56 5.12
C MET A 72 2.84 17.83 4.85
N ASN A 73 2.92 17.04 3.77
CA ASN A 73 4.11 16.28 3.43
C ASN A 73 5.14 17.08 2.61
N ALA A 74 4.74 18.21 2.03
CA ALA A 74 5.64 19.09 1.29
C ALA A 74 6.41 20.01 2.26
N PRO A 75 7.76 20.11 2.17
CA PRO A 75 8.55 20.98 3.05
C PRO A 75 8.17 22.47 2.93
N VAL A 76 7.56 22.88 1.81
CA VAL A 76 7.05 24.23 1.57
C VAL A 76 5.76 24.53 2.36
N GLY A 77 4.95 23.51 2.69
CA GLY A 77 3.67 23.73 3.37
C GLY A 77 3.83 24.31 4.77
N ALA A 78 4.81 23.83 5.53
CA ALA A 78 5.14 24.38 6.85
C ALA A 78 5.78 25.78 6.78
N ALA A 79 6.49 26.08 5.68
CA ALA A 79 7.14 27.37 5.48
C ALA A 79 6.13 28.49 5.13
N ILE A 80 5.02 28.16 4.47
CA ILE A 80 3.97 29.14 4.12
C ILE A 80 3.06 29.41 5.33
N TRP A 81 2.59 28.36 6.00
CA TRP A 81 1.69 28.51 7.15
C TRP A 81 1.73 27.27 8.05
N SER A 82 2.00 27.49 9.34
CA SER A 82 2.07 26.44 10.35
C SER A 82 0.74 25.71 10.62
N GLY A 83 -0.39 26.24 10.11
CA GLY A 83 -1.69 25.57 10.21
C GLY A 83 -1.90 24.42 9.22
N PHE A 84 -1.21 24.41 8.06
CA PHE A 84 -1.38 23.34 7.06
C PHE A 84 -0.99 21.96 7.62
N PRO A 85 0.17 21.80 8.30
CA PRO A 85 0.54 20.50 8.87
C PRO A 85 -0.39 20.06 10.01
N VAL A 86 -0.95 20.99 10.79
CA VAL A 86 -1.87 20.68 11.90
C VAL A 86 -3.17 20.07 11.37
N ILE A 87 -3.77 20.69 10.35
CA ILE A 87 -4.99 20.19 9.72
C ILE A 87 -4.73 18.87 9.01
N GLY A 88 -3.63 18.77 8.25
CA GLY A 88 -3.24 17.52 7.59
C GLY A 88 -3.02 16.38 8.59
N ASN A 89 -2.38 16.66 9.73
CA ASN A 89 -2.15 15.67 10.77
C ASN A 89 -3.48 15.22 11.40
N TRP A 90 -4.39 16.14 11.70
CA TRP A 90 -5.72 15.78 12.20
C TRP A 90 -6.50 14.89 11.23
N ILE A 91 -6.45 15.18 9.93
CA ILE A 91 -7.05 14.32 8.88
C ILE A 91 -6.41 12.92 8.90
N MET A 92 -5.08 12.85 9.03
CA MET A 92 -4.35 11.58 9.05
C MET A 92 -4.56 10.78 10.33
N THR A 93 -4.73 11.41 11.48
CA THR A 93 -4.84 10.74 12.78
C THR A 93 -6.26 10.38 13.17
N VAL A 94 -7.28 11.13 12.73
CA VAL A 94 -8.68 10.90 13.14
C VAL A 94 -9.50 10.16 12.05
N PRO A 95 -9.93 10.80 10.94
CA PRO A 95 -10.78 10.13 9.96
C PRO A 95 -10.03 9.04 9.18
N ASN A 96 -8.75 9.25 8.82
CA ASN A 96 -7.99 8.27 8.06
C ASN A 96 -7.71 7.00 8.86
N THR A 97 -7.26 7.10 10.12
CA THR A 97 -7.02 5.89 10.95
C THR A 97 -8.32 5.13 11.22
N SER A 98 -9.43 5.83 11.47
CA SER A 98 -10.74 5.22 11.67
C SER A 98 -11.21 4.46 10.44
N GLY A 99 -11.19 5.12 9.27
CA GLY A 99 -11.57 4.52 7.99
C GLY A 99 -10.70 3.32 7.62
N PHE A 100 -9.38 3.45 7.79
CA PHE A 100 -8.44 2.38 7.47
C PHE A 100 -8.62 1.15 8.37
N ARG A 101 -8.90 1.34 9.67
CA ARG A 101 -9.22 0.24 10.58
C ARG A 101 -10.50 -0.48 10.16
N GLY A 102 -11.56 0.27 9.82
CA GLY A 102 -12.80 -0.32 9.29
C GLY A 102 -12.58 -1.09 7.98
N PHE A 103 -11.78 -0.53 7.08
CA PHE A 103 -11.39 -1.17 5.83
C PHE A 103 -10.65 -2.50 6.06
N ILE A 104 -9.64 -2.53 6.95
CA ILE A 104 -8.90 -3.77 7.26
C ILE A 104 -9.84 -4.84 7.80
N ILE A 105 -10.73 -4.48 8.72
CA ILE A 105 -11.69 -5.43 9.29
C ILE A 105 -12.60 -5.97 8.19
N GLY A 106 -13.15 -5.09 7.33
CA GLY A 106 -13.99 -5.49 6.21
C GLY A 106 -13.26 -6.38 5.20
N ALA A 107 -12.01 -6.04 4.86
CA ALA A 107 -11.18 -6.82 3.96
C ALA A 107 -10.85 -8.21 4.55
N ALA A 108 -10.53 -8.29 5.85
CA ALA A 108 -10.27 -9.54 6.53
C ALA A 108 -11.50 -10.45 6.54
N ILE A 109 -12.67 -9.91 6.87
CA ILE A 109 -13.93 -10.67 6.83
C ILE A 109 -14.24 -11.13 5.40
N GLY A 110 -14.06 -10.26 4.41
CA GLY A 110 -14.23 -10.61 2.99
C GLY A 110 -13.30 -11.75 2.55
N ALA A 111 -12.03 -11.70 2.95
CA ALA A 111 -11.06 -12.75 2.67
C ALA A 111 -11.45 -14.09 3.34
N ILE A 112 -11.93 -14.06 4.59
CA ILE A 112 -12.43 -15.27 5.28
C ILE A 112 -13.67 -15.82 4.58
N ALA A 113 -14.61 -14.97 4.15
CA ALA A 113 -15.82 -15.40 3.45
C ALA A 113 -15.49 -16.08 2.12
N ILE A 114 -14.54 -15.55 1.34
CA ILE A 114 -14.06 -16.16 0.10
C ILE A 114 -13.35 -17.48 0.42
N GLY A 115 -12.45 -17.50 1.42
CA GLY A 115 -11.78 -18.72 1.86
C GLY A 115 -12.76 -19.83 2.25
N LEU A 116 -13.83 -19.50 2.97
CA LEU A 116 -14.88 -20.43 3.36
C LEU A 116 -15.66 -20.97 2.14
N ARG A 117 -15.96 -20.11 1.15
CA ARG A 117 -16.62 -20.55 -0.10
C ARG A 117 -15.74 -21.53 -0.89
N VAL A 118 -14.43 -21.30 -0.90
CA VAL A 118 -13.45 -22.21 -1.51
C VAL A 118 -13.41 -23.54 -0.76
N LEU A 119 -13.34 -23.53 0.58
CA LEU A 119 -13.34 -24.74 1.41
C LEU A 119 -14.62 -25.57 1.27
N LEU A 120 -15.78 -24.91 1.17
CA LEU A 120 -17.08 -25.56 0.97
C LEU A 120 -17.30 -26.03 -0.48
N GLY A 121 -16.31 -25.86 -1.37
CA GLY A 121 -16.38 -26.29 -2.77
C GLY A 121 -17.40 -25.52 -3.62
N LYS A 122 -17.95 -24.41 -3.11
CA LYS A 122 -18.93 -23.57 -3.83
C LYS A 122 -18.28 -22.65 -4.86
N GLU A 123 -16.99 -22.36 -4.71
CA GLU A 123 -16.16 -21.68 -5.71
C GLU A 123 -14.96 -22.56 -6.10
N LYS A 124 -14.92 -23.01 -7.35
CA LYS A 124 -13.80 -23.79 -7.93
C LYS A 124 -12.74 -22.92 -8.62
N GLY A 125 -12.73 -21.60 -8.40
CA GLY A 125 -12.00 -20.64 -9.22
C GLY A 125 -10.48 -20.65 -9.12
N VAL A 126 -9.90 -21.28 -8.09
CA VAL A 126 -8.44 -21.30 -7.86
C VAL A 126 -7.76 -22.60 -8.31
N LEU A 127 -8.52 -23.70 -8.48
CA LEU A 127 -8.00 -24.88 -9.18
C LEU A 127 -8.44 -24.80 -10.63
N GLY A 128 -7.48 -24.54 -11.51
CA GLY A 128 -7.65 -24.40 -12.95
C GLY A 128 -8.63 -25.40 -13.52
N ARG A 129 -9.59 -24.87 -14.28
CA ARG A 129 -10.44 -25.66 -15.17
C ARG A 129 -9.55 -26.08 -16.34
N SER A 130 -9.03 -27.31 -16.30
CA SER A 130 -8.77 -28.12 -17.49
C SER A 130 -9.91 -29.14 -17.59
#